data_AF-B4EQK7-F1
#
_entry.id   AF-B4EQK7-F1
#
_cell.length_a   1.000
_cell.length_b   1.000
_cell.length_c   1.000
_cell.angle_alpha   90.00
_cell.angle_beta   90.00
_cell.angle_gamma   90.00
#
_symmetry.space_group_name_H-M   'P 1'
#
loop_
_entity.id
_entity.type
_entity.pdbx_description
1 polymer ?
#
loop_
_entity_poly.entity_id
_entity_poly.type
_entity_poly.pdbx_seq_one_letter_code
_entity_poly.pdbx_strand_id
1 'polypeptide(L)'
;MRAAINSPAGRGFARGPAFPETPMNKGEFEMLLFAIARIHLNIDTLETRYSDRLDFHDCAVWCIRAALTAAYDAGVIEGRRNASK
;
A
#
# COMPACT_ATOMS: atom_id res chain seq x y z
N MET A 1 -0.84 -64.00 2.88
CA MET A 1 0.58 -63.67 2.63
C MET A 1 0.63 -62.32 1.93
N ARG A 2 1.26 -61.33 2.59
CA ARG A 2 1.79 -60.04 2.11
C ARG A 2 0.84 -58.87 1.78
N ALA A 3 1.04 -57.84 2.58
CA ALA A 3 0.57 -56.47 2.51
C ALA A 3 1.52 -55.56 1.68
N ALA A 4 1.11 -54.28 1.60
CA ALA A 4 1.84 -53.07 1.14
C ALA A 4 1.89 -52.89 -0.40
N ILE A 5 1.54 -51.73 -0.96
CA ILE A 5 2.13 -50.41 -0.65
C ILE A 5 1.13 -49.26 -0.86
N ASN A 6 1.18 -48.31 0.09
CA ASN A 6 0.52 -47.01 0.09
C ASN A 6 1.50 -45.96 -0.46
N SER A 7 1.09 -45.06 -1.36
CA SER A 7 1.26 -43.60 -1.19
C SER A 7 0.88 -42.78 -2.44
N PRO A 8 0.30 -41.58 -2.23
CA PRO A 8 -0.07 -40.61 -3.26
C PRO A 8 1.11 -39.65 -3.55
N ALA A 9 1.44 -39.44 -4.81
CA ALA A 9 2.40 -38.40 -5.18
C ALA A 9 2.12 -37.87 -6.59
N GLY A 10 1.36 -36.77 -6.64
CA GLY A 10 1.22 -35.89 -7.80
C GLY A 10 1.15 -34.45 -7.32
N ARG A 11 2.20 -34.05 -6.58
CA ARG A 11 2.43 -32.70 -6.08
C ARG A 11 2.62 -31.78 -7.30
N GLY A 12 1.61 -30.96 -7.61
CA GLY A 12 1.65 -30.04 -8.74
C GLY A 12 1.04 -28.70 -8.35
N PHE A 13 1.88 -27.85 -7.76
CA PHE A 13 1.70 -26.41 -7.63
C PHE A 13 0.28 -25.94 -7.28
N ALA A 14 0.03 -25.79 -5.97
CA ALA A 14 -0.78 -24.65 -5.55
C ALA A 14 -0.15 -23.42 -6.21
N ARG A 15 -0.78 -22.89 -7.28
CA ARG A 15 -0.51 -21.53 -7.70
C ARG A 15 -0.71 -20.72 -6.43
N GLY A 16 0.37 -20.12 -5.93
CA GLY A 16 0.28 -19.14 -4.85
C GLY A 16 -0.79 -18.10 -5.20
N PRO A 17 -1.28 -17.34 -4.21
CA PRO A 17 -2.23 -16.28 -4.48
C PRO A 17 -1.69 -15.47 -5.66
N ALA A 18 -2.48 -15.44 -6.74
CA ALA A 18 -2.15 -14.67 -7.93
C ALA A 18 -1.80 -13.26 -7.44
N PHE A 19 -0.60 -12.81 -7.80
CA PHE A 19 -0.18 -11.45 -7.50
C PHE A 19 -1.29 -10.51 -8.01
N PRO A 20 -1.76 -9.54 -7.21
CA PRO A 20 -2.80 -8.64 -7.67
C PRO A 20 -2.30 -7.92 -8.92
N GLU A 21 -2.97 -8.17 -10.05
CA GLU A 21 -2.54 -7.78 -11.40
C GLU A 21 -2.80 -6.28 -11.69
N THR A 22 -3.54 -5.62 -10.82
CA THR A 22 -3.98 -4.24 -10.97
C THR A 22 -2.97 -3.23 -10.42
N PRO A 23 -2.86 -2.03 -11.03
CA PRO A 23 -2.24 -0.89 -10.36
C PRO A 23 -2.92 -0.66 -9.01
N MET A 24 -2.23 0.03 -8.10
CA MET A 24 -2.73 0.36 -6.77
C MET A 24 -4.22 0.71 -6.81
N ASN A 25 -5.04 -0.11 -6.14
CA ASN A 25 -6.48 0.15 -6.13
C ASN A 25 -6.76 1.37 -5.24
N LYS A 26 -7.96 1.96 -5.37
CA LYS A 26 -8.31 3.18 -4.63
C LYS A 26 -8.05 3.05 -3.13
N GLY A 27 -8.33 1.91 -2.51
CA GLY A 27 -8.10 1.70 -1.07
C GLY A 27 -6.61 1.69 -0.71
N GLU A 28 -5.76 1.08 -1.52
CA GLU A 28 -4.31 1.11 -1.32
C GLU A 28 -3.74 2.52 -1.47
N PHE A 29 -4.29 3.31 -2.39
CA PHE A 29 -3.93 4.71 -2.57
C PHE A 29 -4.31 5.57 -1.35
N GLU A 30 -5.52 5.40 -0.82
CA GLU A 30 -5.94 6.10 0.41
C GLU A 30 -5.05 5.71 1.61
N MET A 31 -4.70 4.42 1.75
CA MET A 31 -3.79 3.97 2.82
C MET A 31 -2.40 4.58 2.70
N LEU A 32 -1.86 4.72 1.48
CA LEU A 32 -0.58 5.37 1.23
C LEU A 32 -0.64 6.86 1.59
N LEU A 33 -1.67 7.57 1.14
CA LEU A 33 -1.86 8.99 1.48
C LEU A 33 -1.96 9.19 2.99
N PHE A 34 -2.75 8.35 3.66
CA PHE A 34 -2.89 8.36 5.11
C PHE A 34 -1.54 8.14 5.81
N ALA A 35 -0.74 7.16 5.36
CA ALA A 35 0.58 6.90 5.93
C ALA A 35 1.51 8.10 5.78
N ILE A 36 1.56 8.73 4.61
CA ILE A 36 2.38 9.92 4.35
C ILE A 36 1.94 11.09 5.25
N ALA A 37 0.63 11.36 5.33
CA ALA A 37 0.10 12.44 6.17
C ALA A 37 0.42 12.21 7.65
N ARG A 38 0.27 10.98 8.15
CA ARG A 38 0.56 10.65 9.54
C ARG A 38 2.05 10.76 9.88
N ILE A 39 2.93 10.28 9.01
CA ILE A 39 4.39 10.28 9.24
C ILE A 39 4.97 11.68 9.13
N HIS A 40 4.59 12.44 8.10
CA HIS A 40 5.26 13.70 7.77
C HIS A 40 4.53 14.93 8.30
N LEU A 41 3.19 14.90 8.38
CA LEU A 41 2.37 16.06 8.76
C LEU A 41 1.76 15.90 10.16
N ASN A 42 1.88 14.72 10.78
CA ASN A 42 1.27 14.39 12.07
C ASN A 42 -0.26 14.61 12.06
N ILE A 43 -0.90 14.23 10.95
CA ILE A 43 -2.35 14.28 10.74
C ILE A 43 -2.92 12.87 10.85
N ASP A 44 -3.87 12.67 11.76
CA ASP A 44 -4.44 11.34 12.07
C ASP A 44 -5.62 10.93 11.18
N THR A 45 -6.16 11.83 10.35
CA THR A 45 -7.20 11.53 9.36
C THR A 45 -7.19 12.55 8.23
N LEU A 46 -7.48 12.09 7.00
CA LEU A 46 -7.67 12.95 5.83
C LEU A 46 -9.16 13.16 5.49
N GLU A 47 -10.07 12.67 6.35
CA GLU A 47 -11.50 12.94 6.22
C GLU A 47 -11.82 14.37 6.63
N THR A 48 -12.66 15.07 5.87
CA THR A 48 -13.18 16.39 6.23
C THR A 48 -14.15 16.28 7.40
N ARG A 49 -13.90 17.04 8.48
CA ARG A 49 -14.71 16.99 9.71
C ARG A 49 -15.58 18.24 9.92
N TYR A 50 -15.50 19.21 9.02
CA TYR A 50 -16.23 20.48 9.07
C TYR A 50 -16.04 21.23 10.39
N SER A 51 -14.82 21.21 10.92
CA SER A 51 -14.46 21.88 12.17
C SER A 51 -13.07 22.46 12.07
N ASP A 52 -12.95 23.77 12.28
CA ASP A 52 -11.68 24.50 12.10
C ASP A 52 -10.53 23.86 12.90
N ARG A 53 -10.76 23.50 14.17
CA ARG A 53 -9.74 22.89 15.03
C ARG A 53 -9.32 21.49 14.58
N LEU A 54 -10.16 20.82 13.80
CA LEU A 54 -9.96 19.45 13.36
C LEU A 54 -9.43 19.37 11.92
N ASP A 55 -9.72 20.36 11.08
CA ASP A 55 -9.37 20.35 9.66
C ASP A 55 -8.19 21.26 9.31
N PHE A 56 -7.83 22.21 10.18
CA PHE A 56 -6.70 23.10 9.97
C PHE A 56 -5.52 22.69 10.84
N HIS A 57 -4.36 22.50 10.20
CA HIS A 57 -3.14 22.04 10.84
C HIS A 57 -1.98 22.99 10.53
N ASP A 58 -1.33 23.50 11.57
CA ASP A 58 -0.06 24.23 11.44
C ASP A 58 1.06 23.22 11.14
N CYS A 59 1.52 23.21 9.89
CA CYS A 59 2.58 22.33 9.43
C CYS A 59 3.83 23.14 9.08
N ALA A 60 4.98 22.70 9.56
CA ALA A 60 6.23 23.33 9.17
C ALA A 60 6.52 23.09 7.67
N VAL A 61 7.10 24.08 7.00
CA VAL A 61 7.38 24.01 5.55
C VAL A 61 8.30 22.84 5.16
N TRP A 62 9.17 22.39 6.06
CA TRP A 62 10.01 21.22 5.83
C TRP A 62 9.25 19.90 5.94
N CYS A 63 8.23 19.81 6.81
CA CYS A 63 7.32 18.67 6.89
C CYS A 63 6.49 18.53 5.62
N ILE A 64 5.96 19.65 5.11
CA ILE A 64 5.24 19.70 3.83
C ILE A 64 6.14 19.22 2.69
N ARG A 65 7.38 19.73 2.61
CA ARG A 65 8.34 19.27 1.61
C ARG A 65 8.59 17.77 1.70
N ALA A 66 8.81 17.23 2.90
CA ALA A 66 9.04 15.80 3.10
C ALA A 66 7.84 14.95 2.66
N ALA A 67 6.61 15.37 3.00
CA ALA A 67 5.39 14.69 2.58
C ALA A 67 5.25 14.66 1.04
N LEU A 68 5.48 15.80 0.38
CA LEU A 68 5.41 15.90 -1.09
C LEU A 68 6.48 15.06 -1.78
N THR A 69 7.71 15.04 -1.25
CA THR A 69 8.78 14.18 -1.77
C THR A 69 8.41 12.70 -1.63
N ALA A 70 7.93 12.27 -0.46
CA ALA A 70 7.50 10.90 -0.24
C ALA A 70 6.35 10.47 -1.18
N ALA A 71 5.38 11.36 -1.41
CA ALA A 71 4.29 11.12 -2.35
C ALA A 71 4.80 10.96 -3.80
N TYR A 72 5.73 11.82 -4.22
CA TYR A 72 6.33 11.73 -5.55
C TYR A 72 7.12 10.43 -5.74
N ASP A 73 7.97 10.07 -4.78
CA ASP A 73 8.78 8.85 -4.85
C ASP A 73 7.90 7.60 -4.91
N ALA A 74 6.83 7.55 -4.11
CA ALA A 74 5.85 6.46 -4.17
C ALA A 74 5.19 6.37 -5.55
N GLY A 75 4.84 7.51 -6.15
CA GLY A 75 4.31 7.58 -7.51
C GLY A 75 5.30 7.08 -8.58
N VAL A 76 6.58 7.42 -8.45
CA VAL A 76 7.64 6.94 -9.36
C VAL A 76 7.81 5.42 -9.25
N ILE A 77 7.78 4.87 -8.04
CA ILE A 77 7.88 3.42 -7.80
C ILE A 77 6.69 2.70 -8.45
N GLU A 78 5.47 3.18 -8.23
CA GLU A 78 4.26 2.58 -8.82
C GLU A 78 4.25 2.70 -10.35
N GLY A 79 4.70 3.84 -10.90
CA GLY A 79 4.88 4.02 -12.34
C GLY A 79 5.87 3.00 -12.94
N ARG A 80 7.02 2.79 -12.27
CA ARG A 80 8.00 1.77 -12.68
C ARG A 80 7.46 0.35 -12.57
N ARG A 81 6.69 0.04 -11.51
CA ARG A 81 6.02 -1.25 -11.34
C ARG A 81 5.07 -1.53 -12.50
N ASN A 82 4.32 -0.52 -12.94
CA ASN A 82 3.40 -0.64 -14.06
C ASN A 82 4.11 -0.70 -15.43
N ALA A 83 5.27 -0.05 -15.59
CA ALA A 83 6.06 -0.10 -16.82
C ALA A 83 6.95 -1.34 -16.97
N SER A 84 7.19 -2.08 -15.87
CA SER A 84 7.89 -3.38 -15.89
C SER A 84 6.95 -4.55 -16.21
N LYS A 85 5.67 -4.26 -16.47
CA LYS A 85 4.68 -5.17 -17.06
C LYS A 85 4.85 -5.20 -18.57
#